data_AF-A0AAX4HBQ0-F1
#
_entry.id   AF-A0AAX4HBQ0-F1
#
_cell.length_a   1.000
_cell.length_b   1.000
_cell.length_c   1.000
_cell.angle_alpha   90.00
_cell.angle_beta   90.00
_cell.angle_gamma   90.00
#
_symmetry.space_group_name_H-M   'P 1'
#
loop_
_entity.id
_entity.type
_entity.pdbx_description
1 polymer ?
#
loop_
_entity_poly.entity_id
_entity_poly.type
_entity_poly.pdbx_seq_one_letter_code
_entity_poly.pdbx_strand_id
1 'polypeptide(L)'
;MVLNRCLVVGHRGFKAKYTENTLNGFYQCFQTGAKSFETDVWTTKDHVLVISHDVNTKRIFCDEDGNEADYNILETDYEVLKPLRTIASGEPLLKFTDVLEWFLAYVKQHEAENDYRIMLDLKAANPPVILKLLMKDMLSVHPDLSWWFSRIQFGVWHMRFVKYLNQDPEIQSLLQEAGSHKGYKQFDLLHISLNWQSSMLFLSYNEYLNSLPKDRFKFKVTGVSIIYTSTWSPSFVKYFLPAIKKQNLSLYSWTINLRLQLEYFRHLCSFATIHEYGIITDHPDKLESLCDAEVVNVGTPKASFFQLLLSYILNAIIRMPKVDDGSFESPVDPMKAHPARMTLGRRMFAFLQHMNVF
;
A
#
# COMPACT_ATOMS: atom_id res chain seq x y z
N MET A 1 27.55 -9.42 8.24
CA MET A 1 26.57 -8.33 8.27
C MET A 1 25.21 -9.01 8.32
N VAL A 2 24.48 -8.92 9.43
CA VAL A 2 23.16 -9.57 9.55
C VAL A 2 22.24 -8.85 8.59
N LEU A 3 21.77 -9.55 7.55
CA LEU A 3 20.83 -9.00 6.59
C LEU A 3 19.48 -8.80 7.30
N ASN A 4 18.85 -7.66 7.08
CA ASN A 4 17.50 -7.44 7.60
C ASN A 4 16.54 -8.43 6.97
N ARG A 5 15.71 -9.04 7.81
CA ARG A 5 14.68 -9.99 7.39
C ARG A 5 13.75 -9.34 6.39
N CYS A 6 13.41 -10.05 5.32
CA CYS A 6 12.38 -9.59 4.38
C CYS A 6 11.02 -9.60 5.08
N LEU A 7 10.29 -8.48 5.02
CA LEU A 7 8.93 -8.41 5.54
C LEU A 7 7.95 -9.09 4.58
N VAL A 8 6.99 -9.84 5.11
CA VAL A 8 5.89 -10.43 4.33
C VAL A 8 4.59 -9.74 4.71
N VAL A 9 3.92 -9.20 3.70
CA VAL A 9 2.65 -8.52 3.80
C VAL A 9 1.61 -9.35 3.04
N GLY A 10 0.58 -9.84 3.74
CA GLY A 10 -0.51 -10.56 3.08
C GLY A 10 -1.36 -9.61 2.22
N HIS A 11 -1.41 -9.85 0.91
CA HIS A 11 -2.20 -9.06 -0.04
C HIS A 11 -3.69 -9.25 0.23
N ARG A 12 -4.38 -8.17 0.60
CA ARG A 12 -5.79 -8.19 1.02
C ARG A 12 -6.05 -9.21 2.13
N GLY A 13 -5.07 -9.41 3.03
CA GLY A 13 -5.02 -10.53 3.96
C GLY A 13 -4.38 -11.78 3.35
N PHE A 14 -4.94 -12.96 3.61
CA PHE A 14 -4.48 -14.23 3.02
C PHE A 14 -5.39 -14.68 1.87
N LYS A 15 -5.44 -13.87 0.81
CA LYS A 15 -6.48 -14.01 -0.23
C LYS A 15 -6.37 -15.24 -1.13
N ALA A 16 -5.23 -15.93 -1.16
CA ALA A 16 -5.13 -17.17 -1.93
C ALA A 16 -5.94 -18.32 -1.33
N LYS A 17 -6.30 -18.25 -0.04
CA LYS A 17 -7.02 -19.31 0.67
C LYS A 17 -8.31 -18.83 1.34
N TYR A 18 -8.39 -17.55 1.69
CA TYR A 18 -9.54 -16.95 2.36
C TYR A 18 -10.08 -15.80 1.52
N THR A 19 -11.34 -15.42 1.71
CA THR A 19 -11.93 -14.28 1.01
C THR A 19 -11.10 -13.03 1.27
N GLU A 20 -10.81 -12.28 0.22
CA GLU A 20 -10.02 -11.05 0.32
C GLU A 20 -10.73 -9.99 1.18
N ASN A 21 -9.94 -9.17 1.87
CA ASN A 21 -10.44 -8.00 2.60
C ASN A 21 -11.47 -8.32 3.71
N THR A 22 -11.38 -9.50 4.34
CA THR A 22 -12.22 -9.90 5.47
C THR A 22 -11.43 -10.08 6.76
N LEU A 23 -12.10 -9.96 7.92
CA LEU A 23 -11.45 -10.15 9.22
C LEU A 23 -10.87 -11.57 9.36
N ASN A 24 -11.54 -12.59 8.82
CA ASN A 24 -10.98 -13.94 8.79
C ASN A 24 -9.73 -14.00 7.92
N GLY A 25 -9.74 -13.39 6.74
CA GLY A 25 -8.55 -13.31 5.87
C GLY A 25 -7.36 -12.61 6.55
N PHE A 26 -7.60 -11.54 7.32
CA PHE A 26 -6.57 -10.84 8.08
C PHE A 26 -6.04 -11.67 9.25
N TYR A 27 -6.93 -12.29 10.04
CA TYR A 27 -6.55 -13.17 11.14
C TYR A 27 -5.67 -14.32 10.66
N GLN A 28 -6.10 -15.01 9.59
CA GLN A 28 -5.39 -16.15 9.01
C GLN A 28 -4.04 -15.74 8.41
N CYS A 29 -3.90 -14.50 7.92
CA CYS A 29 -2.60 -13.97 7.51
C CYS A 29 -1.63 -13.90 8.69
N PHE A 30 -2.05 -13.41 9.85
CA PHE A 30 -1.18 -13.38 11.03
C PHE A 30 -0.83 -14.80 11.53
N GLN A 31 -1.71 -15.77 11.34
CA GLN A 31 -1.42 -17.17 11.68
C GLN A 31 -0.30 -17.80 10.85
N THR A 32 0.07 -17.21 9.70
CA THR A 32 1.21 -17.70 8.91
C THR A 32 2.56 -17.24 9.47
N GLY A 33 2.58 -16.38 10.50
CA GLY A 33 3.77 -15.69 11.00
C GLY A 33 3.98 -14.29 10.42
N ALA A 34 3.21 -13.91 9.39
CA ALA A 34 3.30 -12.57 8.82
C ALA A 34 2.90 -11.53 9.87
N LYS A 35 3.64 -10.42 9.94
CA LYS A 35 3.35 -9.33 10.90
C LYS A 35 2.53 -8.21 10.27
N SER A 36 2.28 -8.27 8.97
CA SER A 36 1.52 -7.25 8.27
C SER A 36 0.55 -7.88 7.28
N PHE A 37 -0.58 -7.22 7.08
CA PHE A 37 -1.41 -7.43 5.91
C PHE A 37 -1.67 -6.08 5.23
N GLU A 38 -1.95 -6.16 3.94
CA GLU A 38 -2.42 -5.05 3.13
C GLU A 38 -3.93 -5.16 2.97
N THR A 39 -4.60 -4.02 2.87
CA THR A 39 -6.04 -3.93 2.59
C THR A 39 -6.35 -2.63 1.86
N ASP A 40 -7.48 -2.61 1.16
CA ASP A 40 -7.90 -1.52 0.28
C ASP A 40 -9.00 -0.68 0.93
N VAL A 41 -8.92 0.65 0.82
CA VAL A 41 -9.92 1.55 1.43
C VAL A 41 -10.57 2.47 0.39
N TRP A 42 -11.89 2.61 0.49
CA TRP A 42 -12.69 3.55 -0.28
C TRP A 42 -13.54 4.45 0.62
N THR A 43 -13.78 5.68 0.17
CA THR A 43 -14.73 6.60 0.79
C THR A 43 -16.10 6.44 0.13
N THR A 44 -17.16 6.23 0.91
CA THR A 44 -18.54 6.28 0.40
C THR A 44 -18.95 7.72 0.10
N LYS A 45 -20.10 7.91 -0.56
CA LYS A 45 -20.63 9.25 -0.87
C LYS A 45 -20.87 10.10 0.38
N ASP A 46 -21.27 9.47 1.49
CA ASP A 46 -21.50 10.06 2.80
C ASP A 46 -20.28 10.01 3.74
N HIS A 47 -19.08 9.82 3.18
CA HIS A 47 -17.79 9.89 3.88
C HIS A 47 -17.53 8.81 4.94
N VAL A 48 -18.18 7.66 4.83
CA VAL A 48 -17.83 6.46 5.60
C VAL A 48 -16.71 5.72 4.87
N LEU A 49 -15.72 5.22 5.60
CA LEU A 49 -14.63 4.45 5.02
C LEU A 49 -14.98 2.96 5.03
N VAL A 50 -14.91 2.32 3.86
CA VAL A 50 -15.21 0.90 3.67
C VAL A 50 -14.04 0.16 3.01
N ILE A 51 -13.99 -1.15 3.25
CA ILE A 51 -12.90 -2.01 2.80
C ILE A 51 -13.32 -2.80 1.56
N SER A 52 -12.68 -2.54 0.42
CA SER A 52 -12.91 -3.24 -0.85
C SER A 52 -11.79 -2.94 -1.82
N HIS A 53 -11.36 -3.92 -2.63
CA HIS A 53 -10.37 -3.66 -3.65
C HIS A 53 -10.90 -2.77 -4.78
N ASP A 54 -12.05 -3.16 -5.33
CA ASP A 54 -12.66 -2.47 -6.44
C ASP A 54 -13.57 -1.36 -5.95
N VAL A 55 -13.67 -0.30 -6.74
CA VAL A 55 -14.65 0.77 -6.52
C VAL A 55 -16.09 0.29 -6.71
N ASN A 56 -16.27 -0.80 -7.46
CA ASN A 56 -17.58 -1.38 -7.73
C ASN A 56 -17.73 -2.72 -7.00
N THR A 57 -18.91 -2.94 -6.41
CA THR A 57 -19.16 -4.09 -5.53
C THR A 57 -19.40 -5.42 -6.26
N LYS A 58 -19.69 -5.38 -7.57
CA LYS A 58 -20.22 -6.51 -8.37
C LYS A 58 -19.36 -7.77 -8.34
N ARG A 59 -18.03 -7.64 -8.26
CA ARG A 59 -17.12 -8.80 -8.34
C ARG A 59 -17.20 -9.68 -7.09
N ILE A 60 -17.34 -9.09 -5.91
CA ILE A 60 -17.11 -9.82 -4.65
C ILE A 60 -18.27 -9.78 -3.67
N PHE A 61 -19.26 -8.89 -3.87
CA PHE A 61 -20.39 -8.74 -2.97
C PHE A 61 -21.73 -9.11 -3.63
N CYS A 62 -22.66 -9.61 -2.82
CA CYS A 62 -24.08 -9.77 -3.11
C CYS A 62 -24.92 -9.08 -2.03
N ASP A 63 -26.21 -8.88 -2.30
CA ASP A 63 -27.16 -8.44 -1.28
C ASP A 63 -27.52 -9.56 -0.28
N GLU A 64 -28.42 -9.28 0.66
CA GLU A 64 -28.84 -10.23 1.70
C GLU A 64 -29.56 -11.46 1.16
N ASP A 65 -30.15 -11.35 -0.04
CA ASP A 65 -30.85 -12.44 -0.72
C ASP A 65 -29.92 -13.21 -1.69
N GLY A 66 -28.65 -12.79 -1.80
CA GLY A 66 -27.66 -13.39 -2.68
C GLY A 66 -27.70 -12.90 -4.13
N ASN A 67 -28.43 -11.82 -4.44
CA ASN A 67 -28.46 -11.22 -5.77
C ASN A 67 -27.21 -10.36 -6.03
N GLU A 68 -26.93 -10.11 -7.30
CA GLU A 68 -25.82 -9.26 -7.73
C GLU A 68 -25.93 -7.85 -7.13
N ALA A 69 -24.85 -7.38 -6.49
CA ALA A 69 -24.74 -6.03 -5.98
C ALA A 69 -23.83 -5.17 -6.86
N ASP A 70 -24.41 -4.35 -7.75
CA ASP A 70 -23.68 -3.47 -8.68
C ASP A 70 -23.75 -1.99 -8.25
N TYR A 71 -22.98 -1.65 -7.20
CA TYR A 71 -22.88 -0.29 -6.68
C TYR A 71 -21.48 0.26 -6.87
N ASN A 72 -21.39 1.52 -7.29
CA ASN A 72 -20.16 2.30 -7.23
C ASN A 72 -20.02 2.92 -5.83
N ILE A 73 -19.04 2.48 -5.06
CA ILE A 73 -18.84 2.87 -3.65
C ILE A 73 -18.74 4.40 -3.51
N LEU A 74 -18.02 5.08 -4.40
CA LEU A 74 -17.85 6.55 -4.34
C LEU A 74 -19.16 7.33 -4.55
N GLU A 75 -20.19 6.69 -5.12
CA GLU A 75 -21.45 7.31 -5.53
C GLU A 75 -22.63 6.85 -4.67
N THR A 76 -22.40 5.92 -3.72
CA THR A 76 -23.43 5.30 -2.90
C THR A 76 -23.19 5.61 -1.42
N ASP A 77 -24.27 5.92 -0.69
CA ASP A 77 -24.23 6.17 0.76
C ASP A 77 -24.09 4.83 1.52
N TYR A 78 -23.41 4.82 2.66
CA TYR A 78 -23.04 3.59 3.36
C TYR A 78 -24.24 2.73 3.78
N GLU A 79 -25.36 3.33 4.18
CA GLU A 79 -26.54 2.55 4.60
C GLU A 79 -27.07 1.62 3.49
N VAL A 80 -26.85 1.93 2.21
CA VAL A 80 -27.19 1.05 1.08
C VAL A 80 -26.19 -0.11 0.94
N LEU A 81 -24.91 0.12 1.28
CA LEU A 81 -23.82 -0.85 1.14
C LEU A 81 -23.68 -1.78 2.37
N LYS A 82 -24.15 -1.32 3.53
CA LYS A 82 -24.08 -2.03 4.82
C LYS A 82 -24.67 -3.46 4.82
N PRO A 83 -25.76 -3.77 4.10
CA PRO A 83 -26.31 -5.11 4.05
C PRO A 83 -25.47 -6.08 3.21
N LEU A 84 -24.53 -5.59 2.41
CA LEU A 84 -23.78 -6.42 1.47
C LEU A 84 -22.94 -7.48 2.19
N ARG A 85 -22.84 -8.65 1.55
CA ARG A 85 -22.05 -9.79 1.99
C ARG A 85 -21.14 -10.28 0.88
N THR A 86 -19.97 -10.79 1.22
CA THR A 86 -19.07 -11.39 0.24
C THR A 86 -19.72 -12.64 -0.35
N ILE A 87 -19.66 -12.81 -1.67
CA ILE A 87 -20.27 -13.96 -2.37
C ILE A 87 -19.68 -15.29 -1.88
N ALA A 88 -18.37 -15.34 -1.61
CA ALA A 88 -17.66 -16.58 -1.32
C ALA A 88 -17.80 -17.07 0.14
N SER A 89 -17.77 -16.17 1.12
CA SER A 89 -17.80 -16.54 2.55
C SER A 89 -18.98 -15.98 3.34
N GLY A 90 -19.83 -15.15 2.73
CA GLY A 90 -20.95 -14.51 3.44
C GLY A 90 -20.51 -13.49 4.51
N GLU A 91 -19.25 -13.05 4.51
CA GLU A 91 -18.74 -12.04 5.45
C GLU A 91 -19.24 -10.63 5.08
N PRO A 92 -19.45 -9.71 6.04
CA PRO A 92 -19.96 -8.37 5.75
C PRO A 92 -18.94 -7.48 5.04
N LEU A 93 -19.43 -6.50 4.27
CA LEU A 93 -18.63 -5.34 3.89
C LEU A 93 -18.20 -4.58 5.16
N LEU A 94 -16.89 -4.52 5.39
CA LEU A 94 -16.33 -3.89 6.59
C LEU A 94 -16.24 -2.37 6.43
N LYS A 95 -16.55 -1.63 7.51
CA LYS A 95 -16.02 -0.28 7.70
C LYS A 95 -14.56 -0.35 8.12
N PHE A 96 -13.83 0.73 7.91
CA PHE A 96 -12.46 0.86 8.42
C PHE A 96 -12.40 0.76 9.95
N THR A 97 -13.38 1.32 10.66
CA THR A 97 -13.49 1.20 12.13
C THR A 97 -13.57 -0.26 12.59
N ASP A 98 -14.26 -1.12 11.85
CA ASP A 98 -14.44 -2.53 12.22
C ASP A 98 -13.08 -3.27 12.16
N VAL A 99 -12.24 -2.90 11.18
CA VAL A 99 -10.85 -3.40 11.07
C VAL A 99 -9.98 -2.85 12.20
N LEU A 100 -10.08 -1.56 12.52
CA LEU A 100 -9.29 -0.93 13.59
C LEU A 100 -9.60 -1.53 14.97
N GLU A 101 -10.88 -1.74 15.28
CA GLU A 101 -11.33 -2.34 16.54
C GLU A 101 -10.84 -3.78 16.68
N TRP A 102 -11.01 -4.59 15.62
CA TRP A 102 -10.49 -5.95 15.58
C TRP A 102 -8.96 -5.97 15.75
N PHE A 103 -8.25 -5.09 15.03
CA PHE A 103 -6.79 -5.03 15.07
C PHE A 103 -6.27 -4.58 16.45
N LEU A 104 -6.90 -3.60 17.08
CA LEU A 104 -6.57 -3.17 18.43
C LEU A 104 -6.75 -4.32 19.44
N ALA A 105 -7.87 -5.05 19.35
CA ALA A 105 -8.12 -6.22 20.19
C ALA A 105 -7.08 -7.33 19.95
N TYR A 106 -6.73 -7.58 18.68
CA TYR A 106 -5.70 -8.55 18.32
C TYR A 106 -4.35 -8.17 18.91
N VAL A 107 -3.90 -6.92 18.73
CA VAL A 107 -2.61 -6.44 19.25
C VAL A 107 -2.55 -6.57 20.78
N LYS A 108 -3.62 -6.20 21.51
CA LYS A 108 -3.70 -6.33 22.98
C LYS A 108 -3.61 -7.78 23.46
N GLN A 109 -4.15 -8.72 22.71
CA GLN A 109 -4.09 -10.15 23.07
C GLN A 109 -2.71 -10.78 22.80
N HIS A 110 -1.92 -10.17 21.91
CA HIS A 110 -0.62 -10.67 21.47
C HIS A 110 0.53 -9.72 21.85
N GLU A 111 0.32 -8.90 22.90
CA GLU A 111 1.01 -7.62 23.16
C GLU A 111 2.48 -7.74 23.62
N ALA A 112 3.04 -8.95 23.71
CA ALA A 112 4.39 -9.12 24.26
C ALA A 112 5.54 -8.91 23.25
N GLU A 113 5.40 -9.23 21.95
CA GLU A 113 6.60 -9.44 21.11
C GLU A 113 6.51 -8.99 19.62
N ASN A 114 5.37 -8.46 19.15
CA ASN A 114 5.15 -8.27 17.70
C ASN A 114 4.72 -6.87 17.26
N ASP A 115 5.46 -6.32 16.29
CA ASP A 115 5.12 -5.09 15.57
C ASP A 115 4.13 -5.38 14.44
N TYR A 116 2.90 -5.73 14.79
CA TYR A 116 1.83 -5.90 13.80
C TYR A 116 1.50 -4.57 13.09
N ARG A 117 1.29 -4.63 11.77
CA ARG A 117 0.95 -3.47 10.94
C ARG A 117 -0.18 -3.75 9.93
N ILE A 118 -0.88 -2.69 9.55
CA ILE A 118 -1.82 -2.65 8.42
C ILE A 118 -1.23 -1.72 7.35
N MET A 119 -1.13 -2.22 6.13
CA MET A 119 -0.82 -1.40 4.96
C MET A 119 -2.12 -1.06 4.23
N LEU A 120 -2.44 0.22 4.09
CA LEU A 120 -3.65 0.68 3.41
C LEU A 120 -3.32 1.06 1.97
N ASP A 121 -3.96 0.44 0.98
CA ASP A 121 -3.95 0.91 -0.41
C ASP A 121 -5.01 2.01 -0.59
N LEU A 122 -4.54 3.26 -0.63
CA LEU A 122 -5.34 4.44 -0.94
C LEU A 122 -5.45 4.59 -2.45
N LYS A 123 -6.48 3.96 -3.01
CA LYS A 123 -6.74 3.94 -4.45
C LYS A 123 -6.77 5.34 -5.04
N ALA A 124 -6.16 5.47 -6.23
CA ALA A 124 -5.95 6.76 -6.90
C ALA A 124 -7.24 7.58 -7.11
N ALA A 125 -8.42 6.94 -7.18
CA ALA A 125 -9.69 7.62 -7.41
C ALA A 125 -10.29 8.26 -6.16
N ASN A 126 -9.92 7.83 -4.94
CA ASN A 126 -10.42 8.42 -3.69
C ASN A 126 -10.12 9.93 -3.60
N PRO A 127 -11.01 10.75 -3.04
CA PRO A 127 -10.70 12.15 -2.77
C PRO A 127 -9.59 12.27 -1.69
N PRO A 128 -8.68 13.26 -1.74
CA PRO A 128 -7.60 13.41 -0.75
C PRO A 128 -8.07 13.51 0.71
N VAL A 129 -9.29 14.03 0.94
CA VAL A 129 -9.91 14.12 2.28
C VAL A 129 -9.97 12.77 3.01
N ILE A 130 -9.89 11.64 2.30
CA ILE A 130 -9.79 10.30 2.91
C ILE A 130 -8.73 10.21 4.01
N LEU A 131 -7.60 10.92 3.86
CA LEU A 131 -6.52 10.92 4.85
C LEU A 131 -6.97 11.50 6.21
N LYS A 132 -7.82 12.53 6.17
CA LYS A 132 -8.40 13.13 7.37
C LYS A 132 -9.44 12.23 8.01
N LEU A 133 -10.28 11.59 7.17
CA LEU A 133 -11.26 10.59 7.63
C LEU A 133 -10.57 9.40 8.29
N LEU A 134 -9.47 8.90 7.72
CA LEU A 134 -8.66 7.82 8.27
C LEU A 134 -8.13 8.17 9.67
N MET A 135 -7.57 9.38 9.85
CA MET A 135 -7.08 9.83 11.16
C MET A 135 -8.21 10.00 12.17
N LYS A 136 -9.38 10.47 11.73
CA LYS A 136 -10.58 10.59 12.58
C LYS A 136 -11.07 9.21 13.06
N ASP A 137 -11.14 8.24 12.17
CA ASP A 137 -11.53 6.85 12.51
C ASP A 137 -10.49 6.19 13.43
N MET A 138 -9.20 6.45 13.23
CA MET A 138 -8.14 5.99 14.15
C MET A 138 -8.33 6.57 15.56
N LEU A 139 -8.60 7.87 15.66
CA LEU A 139 -8.77 8.57 16.94
C LEU A 139 -10.06 8.18 17.66
N SER A 140 -11.10 7.77 16.94
CA SER A 140 -12.33 7.27 17.55
C SER A 140 -12.14 5.89 18.21
N VAL A 141 -11.19 5.08 17.71
CA VAL A 141 -10.87 3.74 18.24
C VAL A 141 -9.75 3.77 19.28
N HIS A 142 -8.71 4.58 19.08
CA HIS A 142 -7.63 4.79 20.06
C HIS A 142 -7.19 6.26 20.08
N PRO A 143 -7.25 6.95 21.23
CA PRO A 143 -7.15 8.41 21.30
C PRO A 143 -5.74 8.96 21.06
N ASP A 144 -4.70 8.14 21.18
CA ASP A 144 -3.32 8.55 20.87
C ASP A 144 -2.99 8.21 19.42
N LEU A 145 -2.88 9.25 18.59
CA LEU A 145 -2.50 9.13 17.18
C LEU A 145 -1.11 8.49 17.01
N SER A 146 -0.18 8.80 17.90
CA SER A 146 1.21 8.35 17.77
C SER A 146 1.33 6.84 17.90
N TRP A 147 0.44 6.20 18.66
CA TRP A 147 0.32 4.74 18.73
C TRP A 147 0.07 4.09 17.36
N TRP A 148 -0.64 4.79 16.46
CA TRP A 148 -0.92 4.30 15.11
C TRP A 148 0.26 4.47 14.14
N PHE A 149 1.23 5.35 14.43
CA PHE A 149 2.34 5.64 13.50
C PHE A 149 3.19 4.41 13.17
N SER A 150 3.41 3.53 14.14
CA SER A 150 4.17 2.28 13.92
C SER A 150 3.31 1.13 13.40
N ARG A 151 2.02 1.35 13.19
CA ARG A 151 1.01 0.29 12.94
C ARG A 151 0.23 0.48 11.66
N ILE A 152 0.11 1.70 11.14
CA ILE A 152 -0.55 1.98 9.87
C ILE A 152 0.49 2.50 8.88
N GLN A 153 0.50 1.91 7.69
CA GLN A 153 1.27 2.38 6.55
C GLN A 153 0.30 2.85 5.47
N PHE A 154 0.47 4.07 4.96
CA PHE A 154 -0.34 4.60 3.87
C PHE A 154 0.34 4.32 2.52
N GLY A 155 -0.27 3.46 1.72
CA GLY A 155 0.09 3.23 0.33
C GLY A 155 -0.65 4.20 -0.59
N VAL A 156 0.06 5.12 -1.25
CA VAL A 156 -0.54 6.18 -2.07
C VAL A 156 -0.16 6.04 -3.54
N TRP A 157 -1.14 6.17 -4.44
CA TRP A 157 -0.92 6.10 -5.89
C TRP A 157 -0.68 7.45 -6.57
N HIS A 158 -0.96 8.55 -5.88
CA HIS A 158 -0.93 9.89 -6.49
C HIS A 158 -0.35 10.95 -5.55
N MET A 159 0.45 11.87 -6.09
CA MET A 159 1.17 12.91 -5.33
C MET A 159 0.24 13.79 -4.50
N ARG A 160 -1.00 13.99 -4.98
CA ARG A 160 -2.02 14.80 -4.30
C ARG A 160 -2.29 14.39 -2.86
N PHE A 161 -2.17 13.10 -2.52
CA PHE A 161 -2.35 12.63 -1.14
C PHE A 161 -1.21 13.15 -0.25
N VAL A 162 0.03 13.03 -0.71
CA VAL A 162 1.22 13.53 0.01
C VAL A 162 1.20 15.05 0.11
N LYS A 163 0.81 15.74 -0.96
CA LYS A 163 0.62 17.19 -0.95
C LYS A 163 -0.48 17.60 0.03
N TYR A 164 -1.60 16.89 0.06
CA TYR A 164 -2.70 17.19 0.97
C TYR A 164 -2.28 17.07 2.44
N LEU A 165 -1.55 16.00 2.82
CA LEU A 165 -0.95 15.88 4.17
C LEU A 165 -0.09 17.09 4.55
N ASN A 166 0.57 17.68 3.56
CA ASN A 166 1.41 18.87 3.71
C ASN A 166 0.64 20.20 3.53
N GLN A 167 -0.61 20.23 3.10
CA GLN A 167 -1.29 21.51 2.82
C GLN A 167 -2.45 21.77 3.77
N ASP A 168 -3.04 20.72 4.36
CA ASP A 168 -4.19 20.84 5.25
C ASP A 168 -3.77 21.33 6.65
N PRO A 169 -4.30 22.48 7.14
CA PRO A 169 -3.92 23.02 8.45
C PRO A 169 -4.30 22.14 9.64
N GLU A 170 -5.41 21.40 9.56
CA GLU A 170 -5.88 20.57 10.66
C GLU A 170 -4.97 19.34 10.82
N ILE A 171 -4.62 18.71 9.70
CA ILE A 171 -3.62 17.63 9.68
C ILE A 171 -2.27 18.12 10.23
N GLN A 172 -1.84 19.33 9.86
CA GLN A 172 -0.61 19.91 10.40
C GLN A 172 -0.66 20.14 11.91
N SER A 173 -1.77 20.65 12.45
CA SER A 173 -1.96 20.81 13.91
C SER A 173 -1.90 19.47 14.63
N LEU A 174 -2.69 18.51 14.14
CA LEU A 174 -2.80 17.16 14.69
C LEU A 174 -1.42 16.49 14.86
N LEU A 175 -0.54 16.68 13.88
CA LEU A 175 0.75 16.01 13.80
C LEU A 175 1.86 16.77 14.53
N GLN A 176 1.70 18.07 14.74
CA GLN A 176 2.56 18.83 15.65
C GLN A 176 2.26 18.51 17.11
N GLU A 177 1.00 18.24 17.43
CA GLU A 177 0.55 17.83 18.77
C GLU A 177 0.86 16.35 19.05
N ALA A 178 0.86 15.50 18.02
CA ALA A 178 1.22 14.10 18.17
C ALA A 178 2.67 13.94 18.65
N GLY A 179 2.85 13.09 19.66
CA GLY A 179 4.17 12.73 20.17
C GLY A 179 4.90 11.77 19.22
N SER A 180 5.72 10.89 19.81
CA SER A 180 6.37 9.81 19.09
C SER A 180 6.11 8.48 19.79
N HIS A 181 5.94 7.41 19.02
CA HIS A 181 5.77 6.06 19.55
C HIS A 181 6.75 5.11 18.88
N LYS A 182 7.50 4.32 19.65
CA LYS A 182 8.53 3.38 19.14
C LYS A 182 9.50 4.02 18.12
N GLY A 183 9.83 5.30 18.29
CA GLY A 183 10.71 6.05 17.37
C GLY A 183 10.02 6.61 16.12
N TYR A 184 8.74 6.30 15.88
CA TYR A 184 7.96 6.88 14.79
C TYR A 184 7.44 8.27 15.17
N LYS A 185 7.56 9.20 14.23
CA LYS A 185 7.02 10.58 14.31
C LYS A 185 5.96 10.88 13.26
N GLN A 186 5.76 9.97 12.32
CA GLN A 186 4.73 9.98 11.30
C GLN A 186 4.40 8.54 10.92
N PHE A 187 3.26 8.37 10.25
CA PHE A 187 2.95 7.16 9.49
C PHE A 187 4.02 6.89 8.43
N ASP A 188 4.27 5.62 8.15
CA ASP A 188 4.94 5.26 6.92
C ASP A 188 4.06 5.62 5.72
N LEU A 189 4.68 6.20 4.70
CA LEU A 189 4.00 6.64 3.49
C LEU A 189 4.73 6.05 2.29
N LEU A 190 4.11 5.04 1.69
CA LEU A 190 4.66 4.27 0.60
C LEU A 190 4.04 4.73 -0.72
N HIS A 191 4.85 5.18 -1.67
CA HIS A 191 4.32 5.42 -3.01
C HIS A 191 4.10 4.08 -3.73
N ILE A 192 2.85 3.77 -4.09
CA ILE A 192 2.50 2.57 -4.86
C ILE A 192 2.58 2.89 -6.35
N SER A 193 3.30 2.06 -7.12
CA SER A 193 3.39 2.26 -8.57
C SER A 193 3.60 1.00 -9.39
N LEU A 194 3.15 1.06 -10.65
CA LEU A 194 3.46 0.05 -11.66
C LEU A 194 4.85 0.25 -12.29
N ASN A 195 5.52 1.36 -12.05
CA ASN A 195 6.89 1.57 -12.51
C ASN A 195 7.71 2.40 -11.50
N TRP A 196 9.02 2.12 -11.42
CA TRP A 196 9.90 2.83 -10.48
C TRP A 196 10.11 4.30 -10.84
N GLN A 197 10.00 4.65 -12.13
CA GLN A 197 10.21 6.00 -12.64
C GLN A 197 9.21 6.99 -12.05
N SER A 198 7.95 6.58 -11.88
CA SER A 198 6.92 7.41 -11.25
C SER A 198 7.29 7.75 -9.80
N SER A 199 7.95 6.83 -9.10
CA SER A 199 8.43 7.07 -7.73
C SER A 199 9.54 8.12 -7.66
N MET A 200 10.31 8.35 -8.72
CA MET A 200 11.32 9.42 -8.74
C MET A 200 10.71 10.81 -8.53
N LEU A 201 9.46 11.02 -8.92
CA LEU A 201 8.75 12.27 -8.66
C LEU A 201 8.49 12.47 -7.15
N PHE A 202 8.17 11.40 -6.42
CA PHE A 202 7.97 11.43 -4.96
C PHE A 202 9.29 11.65 -4.21
N LEU A 203 10.38 11.03 -4.67
CA LEU A 203 11.72 11.31 -4.15
C LEU A 203 12.13 12.78 -4.40
N SER A 204 11.75 13.33 -5.56
CA SER A 204 11.99 14.75 -5.86
C SER A 204 11.14 15.67 -4.97
N TYR A 205 9.90 15.27 -4.66
CA TYR A 205 9.06 16.00 -3.71
C TYR A 205 9.64 15.98 -2.29
N ASN A 206 10.24 14.87 -1.85
CA ASN A 206 10.99 14.83 -0.58
C ASN A 206 12.14 15.85 -0.55
N GLU A 207 12.89 16.01 -1.64
CA GLU A 207 13.96 17.01 -1.74
C GLU A 207 13.41 18.44 -1.75
N TYR A 208 12.30 18.68 -2.44
CA TYR A 208 11.60 19.95 -2.37
C TYR A 208 11.14 20.27 -0.94
N LEU A 209 10.57 19.30 -0.22
CA LEU A 209 10.23 19.50 1.19
C LEU A 209 11.48 19.83 2.04
N ASN A 210 12.64 19.23 1.74
CA ASN A 210 13.90 19.57 2.42
C ASN A 210 14.29 21.04 2.23
N SER A 211 14.05 21.63 1.05
CA SER A 211 14.41 23.02 0.76
C SER A 211 13.49 24.05 1.42
N LEU A 212 12.30 23.65 1.87
CA LEU A 212 11.36 24.56 2.56
C LEU A 212 11.84 24.94 3.97
N PRO A 213 11.32 26.03 4.57
CA PRO A 213 11.57 26.37 5.98
C PRO A 213 11.16 25.25 6.96
N LYS A 214 11.66 25.31 8.20
CA LYS A 214 11.45 24.28 9.25
C LYS A 214 10.30 24.61 10.22
N ASP A 215 9.45 25.55 9.86
CA ASP A 215 8.34 26.11 10.65
C ASP A 215 7.10 25.20 10.71
N ARG A 216 7.13 24.05 10.05
CA ARG A 216 6.02 23.11 9.95
C ARG A 216 6.49 21.68 9.79
N PHE A 217 5.58 20.75 10.06
CA PHE A 217 5.81 19.34 9.81
C PHE A 217 5.92 19.06 8.30
N LYS A 218 6.81 18.13 7.92
CA LYS A 218 7.08 17.76 6.52
C LYS A 218 6.80 16.28 6.32
N PHE A 219 5.61 15.98 5.80
CA PHE A 219 5.21 14.61 5.45
C PHE A 219 5.94 14.17 4.20
N LYS A 220 6.90 13.26 4.39
CA LYS A 220 7.69 12.69 3.30
C LYS A 220 7.22 11.28 3.02
N VAL A 221 7.35 10.84 1.77
CA VAL A 221 7.31 9.40 1.52
C VAL A 221 8.49 8.75 2.24
N THR A 222 8.22 7.67 2.96
CA THR A 222 9.22 6.88 3.69
C THR A 222 9.60 5.60 2.96
N GLY A 223 8.85 5.25 1.91
CA GLY A 223 9.15 4.09 1.08
C GLY A 223 8.44 4.09 -0.26
N VAL A 224 8.69 3.02 -1.01
CA VAL A 224 8.09 2.77 -2.32
C VAL A 224 7.62 1.33 -2.38
N SER A 225 6.44 1.11 -2.95
CA SER A 225 5.87 -0.22 -3.21
C SER A 225 5.61 -0.38 -4.70
N ILE A 226 6.42 -1.18 -5.39
CA ILE A 226 6.37 -1.28 -6.86
C ILE A 226 6.00 -2.67 -7.34
N ILE A 227 5.42 -2.73 -8.54
CA ILE A 227 5.21 -4.03 -9.17
C ILE A 227 6.54 -4.76 -9.38
N TYR A 228 6.56 -6.06 -9.09
CA TYR A 228 7.73 -6.93 -9.14
C TYR A 228 8.47 -6.87 -10.48
N THR A 229 7.73 -6.82 -11.59
CA THR A 229 8.34 -6.76 -12.93
C THR A 229 9.03 -5.44 -13.25
N SER A 230 8.77 -4.38 -12.48
CA SER A 230 9.52 -3.12 -12.57
C SER A 230 10.95 -3.27 -12.05
N THR A 231 11.21 -4.26 -11.19
CA THR A 231 12.54 -4.50 -10.59
C THR A 231 13.56 -5.09 -11.58
N TRP A 232 13.10 -5.62 -12.71
CA TRP A 232 13.94 -6.38 -13.66
C TRP A 232 14.78 -5.51 -14.60
N SER A 233 14.56 -4.21 -14.63
CA SER A 233 15.28 -3.31 -15.54
C SER A 233 16.71 -3.03 -15.06
N PRO A 234 17.74 -3.03 -15.92
CA PRO A 234 19.08 -2.56 -15.54
C PRO A 234 19.08 -1.13 -14.98
N SER A 235 18.18 -0.28 -15.48
CA SER A 235 18.02 1.10 -15.00
C SER A 235 17.44 1.16 -13.58
N PHE A 236 16.63 0.18 -13.18
CA PHE A 236 16.17 0.05 -11.79
C PHE A 236 17.37 -0.10 -10.85
N VAL A 237 18.26 -1.04 -11.16
CA VAL A 237 19.46 -1.28 -10.36
C VAL A 237 20.41 -0.09 -10.40
N LYS A 238 20.64 0.48 -11.58
CA LYS A 238 21.64 1.54 -11.80
C LYS A 238 21.23 2.90 -11.23
N TYR A 239 19.96 3.26 -11.30
CA TYR A 239 19.49 4.61 -10.97
C TYR A 239 18.53 4.64 -9.77
N PHE A 240 17.60 3.69 -9.69
CA PHE A 240 16.56 3.73 -8.68
C PHE A 240 17.04 3.26 -7.31
N LEU A 241 17.71 2.11 -7.22
CA LEU A 241 18.21 1.59 -5.95
C LEU A 241 19.17 2.56 -5.23
N PRO A 242 20.12 3.24 -5.91
CA PRO A 242 20.92 4.29 -5.28
C PRO A 242 20.09 5.47 -4.76
N ALA A 243 19.02 5.85 -5.46
CA ALA A 243 18.16 6.96 -5.04
C ALA A 243 17.33 6.59 -3.78
N ILE A 244 16.79 5.37 -3.74
CA ILE A 244 16.12 4.81 -2.56
C ILE A 244 17.07 4.78 -1.36
N LYS A 245 18.28 4.25 -1.55
CA LYS A 245 19.31 4.21 -0.50
C LYS A 245 19.70 5.60 -0.01
N LYS A 246 19.91 6.56 -0.92
CA LYS A 246 20.31 7.93 -0.56
C LYS A 246 19.31 8.61 0.37
N GLN A 247 18.01 8.36 0.19
CA GLN A 247 16.96 8.92 1.04
C GLN A 247 16.53 7.98 2.18
N ASN A 248 17.22 6.86 2.37
CA ASN A 248 16.91 5.83 3.37
C ASN A 248 15.45 5.36 3.32
N LEU A 249 14.95 5.09 2.11
CA LEU A 249 13.56 4.70 1.89
C LEU A 249 13.40 3.18 1.97
N SER A 250 12.27 2.71 2.50
CA SER A 250 11.89 1.30 2.44
C SER A 250 11.45 0.90 1.03
N LEU A 251 11.66 -0.37 0.67
CA LEU A 251 11.34 -0.88 -0.66
C LEU A 251 10.47 -2.14 -0.58
N TYR A 252 9.26 -2.04 -1.08
CA TYR A 252 8.31 -3.13 -1.17
C TYR A 252 8.07 -3.52 -2.63
N SER A 253 7.77 -4.80 -2.86
CA SER A 253 7.45 -5.31 -4.18
C SER A 253 6.20 -6.19 -4.18
N TRP A 254 5.35 -6.03 -5.18
CA TRP A 254 4.06 -6.72 -5.30
C TRP A 254 3.77 -7.20 -6.74
N THR A 255 2.96 -8.23 -6.99
CA THR A 255 2.67 -9.31 -6.05
C THR A 255 3.73 -10.40 -6.27
N ILE A 256 4.39 -10.83 -5.19
CA ILE A 256 5.40 -11.90 -5.25
C ILE A 256 4.76 -13.16 -4.68
N ASN A 257 4.61 -14.19 -5.50
CA ASN A 257 3.87 -15.41 -5.14
C ASN A 257 4.74 -16.68 -5.23
N LEU A 258 5.96 -16.58 -5.76
CA LEU A 258 6.86 -17.70 -5.96
C LEU A 258 8.17 -17.52 -5.19
N ARG A 259 8.73 -18.64 -4.71
CA ARG A 259 10.03 -18.68 -4.02
C ARG A 259 11.15 -18.02 -4.83
N LEU A 260 11.26 -18.31 -6.11
CA LEU A 260 12.30 -17.73 -6.98
C LEU A 260 12.18 -16.20 -7.12
N GLN A 261 10.96 -15.67 -7.08
CA GLN A 261 10.72 -14.22 -7.12
C GLN A 261 11.14 -13.56 -5.81
N LEU A 262 10.81 -14.19 -4.67
CA LEU A 262 11.28 -13.78 -3.35
C LEU A 262 12.80 -13.78 -3.27
N GLU A 263 13.45 -14.89 -3.64
CA GLU A 263 14.92 -15.01 -3.61
C GLU A 263 15.59 -13.94 -4.47
N TYR A 264 15.10 -13.70 -5.69
CA TYR A 264 15.58 -12.62 -6.54
C TYR A 264 15.46 -11.24 -5.88
N PHE A 265 14.28 -10.91 -5.34
CA PHE A 265 14.04 -9.59 -4.75
C PHE A 265 14.85 -9.37 -3.46
N ARG A 266 14.96 -10.40 -2.61
CA ARG A 266 15.82 -10.39 -1.43
C ARG A 266 17.28 -10.16 -1.79
N HIS A 267 17.77 -10.85 -2.83
CA HIS A 267 19.13 -10.69 -3.32
C HIS A 267 19.39 -9.27 -3.82
N LEU A 268 18.42 -8.70 -4.54
CA LEU A 268 18.50 -7.33 -5.04
C LEU A 268 18.57 -6.29 -3.91
N CYS A 269 17.72 -6.42 -2.89
CA CYS A 269 17.70 -5.53 -1.72
C CYS A 269 18.97 -5.68 -0.87
N SER A 270 19.46 -6.91 -0.71
CA SER A 270 20.73 -7.22 -0.05
C SER A 270 21.91 -6.56 -0.78
N PHE A 271 22.00 -6.74 -2.10
CA PHE A 271 23.03 -6.13 -2.94
C PHE A 271 23.02 -4.59 -2.84
N ALA A 272 21.84 -3.98 -2.85
CA ALA A 272 21.69 -2.54 -2.69
C ALA A 272 21.77 -2.05 -1.23
N THR A 273 21.93 -2.95 -0.25
CA THR A 273 21.93 -2.64 1.19
C THR A 273 20.72 -1.80 1.62
N ILE A 274 19.53 -2.19 1.16
CA ILE A 274 18.28 -1.53 1.53
C ILE A 274 17.95 -1.83 3.00
N HIS A 275 17.67 -0.79 3.78
CA HIS A 275 17.47 -0.91 5.24
C HIS A 275 16.20 -1.68 5.58
N GLU A 276 15.04 -1.31 5.02
CA GLU A 276 13.79 -2.03 5.23
C GLU A 276 13.21 -2.41 3.87
N TYR A 277 12.84 -3.67 3.70
CA TYR A 277 12.22 -4.14 2.47
C TYR A 277 11.25 -5.28 2.74
N GLY A 278 10.28 -5.44 1.85
CA GLY A 278 9.26 -6.46 2.00
C GLY A 278 8.57 -6.83 0.70
N ILE A 279 7.76 -7.87 0.78
CA ILE A 279 6.94 -8.34 -0.33
C ILE A 279 5.46 -8.30 0.04
N ILE A 280 4.62 -8.03 -0.94
CA ILE A 280 3.18 -8.22 -0.85
C ILE A 280 2.87 -9.52 -1.60
N THR A 281 2.16 -10.45 -0.95
CA THR A 281 1.94 -11.80 -1.49
C THR A 281 0.53 -12.30 -1.22
N ASP A 282 -0.01 -13.07 -2.16
CA ASP A 282 -1.27 -13.79 -1.95
C ASP A 282 -1.07 -15.05 -1.11
N HIS A 283 0.17 -15.54 -1.01
CA HIS A 283 0.58 -16.78 -0.36
C HIS A 283 1.56 -16.55 0.81
N PRO A 284 1.16 -15.81 1.87
CA PRO A 284 2.02 -15.62 3.03
C PRO A 284 2.40 -16.97 3.68
N ASP A 285 1.53 -17.97 3.65
CA ASP A 285 1.79 -19.34 4.11
C ASP A 285 3.02 -20.01 3.49
N LYS A 286 3.30 -19.71 2.21
CA LYS A 286 4.41 -20.31 1.47
C LYS A 286 5.71 -19.55 1.60
N LEU A 287 5.64 -18.24 1.83
CA LEU A 287 6.79 -17.34 1.69
C LEU A 287 7.34 -16.79 3.01
N GLU A 288 6.53 -16.77 4.08
CA GLU A 288 6.93 -16.24 5.39
C GLU A 288 8.19 -16.93 5.92
N SER A 289 8.13 -18.26 6.07
CA SER A 289 9.23 -19.06 6.64
C SER A 289 10.52 -19.01 5.81
N LEU A 290 10.42 -18.65 4.53
CA LEU A 290 11.58 -18.51 3.64
C LEU A 290 12.35 -17.21 3.86
N CYS A 291 11.78 -16.23 4.58
CA CYS A 291 12.41 -14.94 4.83
C CYS A 291 13.52 -15.00 5.89
N ASP A 292 13.57 -16.08 6.67
CA ASP A 292 14.61 -16.35 7.68
C ASP A 292 15.83 -17.09 7.10
N ALA A 293 15.72 -17.67 5.91
CA ALA A 293 16.85 -18.34 5.26
C ALA A 293 17.95 -17.35 4.88
N GLU A 294 19.22 -17.71 5.05
CA GLU A 294 20.35 -16.88 4.62
C GLU A 294 20.28 -16.60 3.11
N VAL A 295 20.53 -15.34 2.73
CA VAL A 295 20.69 -14.98 1.33
C VAL A 295 22.06 -15.47 0.87
N VAL A 296 22.10 -16.57 0.12
CA VAL A 296 23.34 -17.06 -0.49
C VAL A 296 23.89 -15.97 -1.40
N ASN A 297 25.17 -15.64 -1.24
CA ASN A 297 25.84 -14.59 -2.00
C ASN A 297 26.08 -15.05 -3.44
N VAL A 298 25.04 -14.97 -4.26
CA VAL A 298 25.11 -15.19 -5.71
C VAL A 298 25.56 -13.86 -6.35
N GLY A 299 26.25 -13.85 -7.48
CA GLY A 299 26.67 -12.60 -8.14
C GLY A 299 25.49 -11.67 -8.52
N THR A 300 25.75 -10.59 -9.26
CA THR A 300 24.70 -9.64 -9.66
C THR A 300 23.48 -10.36 -10.25
N PRO A 301 22.25 -10.15 -9.71
CA PRO A 301 21.07 -10.84 -10.20
C PRO A 301 20.85 -10.52 -11.68
N LYS A 302 20.77 -11.54 -12.53
CA LYS A 302 20.50 -11.39 -13.96
C LYS A 302 19.03 -11.73 -14.23
N ALA A 303 18.27 -10.74 -14.71
CA ALA A 303 16.96 -10.99 -15.28
C ALA A 303 17.09 -11.82 -16.56
N SER A 304 16.15 -12.74 -16.81
CA SER A 304 16.09 -13.50 -18.06
C SER A 304 15.73 -12.59 -19.25
N PHE A 305 16.01 -13.03 -20.47
CA PHE A 305 15.64 -12.26 -21.68
C PHE A 305 14.15 -11.93 -21.72
N PHE A 306 13.29 -12.89 -21.37
CA PHE A 306 11.84 -12.68 -21.34
C PHE A 306 11.42 -11.63 -20.30
N GLN A 307 12.05 -11.65 -19.12
CA GLN A 307 11.82 -10.67 -18.07
C GLN A 307 12.23 -9.26 -18.51
N LEU A 308 13.38 -9.13 -19.16
CA LEU A 308 13.86 -7.87 -19.72
C LEU A 308 12.90 -7.33 -20.79
N LEU A 309 12.42 -8.19 -21.69
CA LEU A 309 11.45 -7.83 -22.72
C LEU A 309 10.12 -7.36 -22.12
N LEU A 310 9.57 -8.10 -21.16
CA LEU A 310 8.31 -7.73 -20.51
C LEU A 310 8.45 -6.40 -19.75
N SER A 311 9.55 -6.21 -19.02
CA SER A 311 9.83 -4.96 -18.32
C SER A 311 9.95 -3.78 -19.30
N TYR A 312 10.60 -3.98 -20.46
CA TYR A 312 10.69 -2.95 -21.50
C TYR A 312 9.30 -2.58 -22.05
N ILE A 313 8.48 -3.57 -22.36
CA ILE A 313 7.10 -3.37 -22.85
C ILE A 313 6.25 -2.61 -21.82
N LEU A 314 6.28 -3.03 -20.55
CA LEU A 314 5.55 -2.37 -19.47
C LEU A 314 6.00 -0.91 -19.30
N ASN A 315 7.31 -0.65 -19.30
CA ASN A 315 7.84 0.72 -19.20
C ASN A 315 7.46 1.60 -20.40
N ALA A 316 7.35 1.03 -21.61
CA ALA A 316 6.95 1.77 -22.80
C ALA A 316 5.45 2.12 -22.82
N ILE A 317 4.61 1.23 -22.28
CA ILE A 317 3.15 1.39 -22.27
C ILE A 317 2.70 2.26 -21.09
N ILE A 318 3.31 2.05 -19.93
CA ILE A 318 3.04 2.83 -18.73
C ILE A 318 3.85 4.11 -18.83
N ARG A 319 3.31 5.08 -19.57
CA ARG A 319 3.87 6.43 -19.64
C ARG A 319 4.11 6.94 -18.22
N MET A 320 5.25 7.60 -18.01
CA MET A 320 5.44 8.42 -16.80
C MET A 320 4.18 9.28 -16.63
N PRO A 321 3.60 9.35 -15.42
CA PRO A 321 2.57 10.31 -15.16
C PRO A 321 3.13 11.66 -15.61
N LYS A 322 2.44 12.30 -16.57
CA LYS A 322 2.65 13.73 -16.76
C LYS A 322 2.35 14.33 -15.40
N VAL A 323 3.17 15.29 -14.98
CA VAL A 323 2.86 16.13 -13.82
C VAL A 323 1.62 16.93 -14.22
N ASP A 324 0.44 16.32 -14.16
CA ASP A 324 -0.82 17.00 -14.42
C ASP A 324 -1.11 17.87 -13.20
N ASP A 325 -1.16 19.17 -13.51
CA ASP A 325 -1.72 20.29 -12.74
C ASP A 325 -0.87 20.90 -11.60
N GLY A 326 0.35 21.36 -11.94
CA GLY A 326 1.06 22.46 -11.25
C GLY A 326 2.40 22.12 -10.60
N SER A 327 3.11 23.15 -10.12
CA SER A 327 4.33 23.01 -9.32
C SER A 327 4.07 22.19 -8.04
N PHE A 328 5.13 21.76 -7.35
CA PHE A 328 4.99 21.08 -6.05
C PHE A 328 4.20 21.90 -5.01
N GLU A 329 4.07 23.20 -5.22
CA GLU A 329 3.30 24.16 -4.43
C GLU A 329 1.81 24.19 -4.75
N SER A 330 1.37 23.68 -5.91
CA SER A 330 -0.01 23.88 -6.35
C SER A 330 -1.01 23.34 -5.31
N PRO A 331 -2.11 24.06 -5.04
CA PRO A 331 -3.07 23.64 -4.03
C PRO A 331 -3.76 22.34 -4.43
N VAL A 332 -4.04 21.49 -3.45
CA VAL A 332 -4.84 20.27 -3.63
C VAL A 332 -6.28 20.56 -3.26
N ASP A 333 -7.20 20.27 -4.18
CA ASP A 333 -8.62 20.17 -3.86
C ASP A 333 -8.87 18.87 -3.06
N PRO A 334 -9.29 18.96 -1.78
CA PRO A 334 -9.47 17.79 -0.92
C PRO A 334 -10.66 16.90 -1.33
N MET A 335 -11.63 17.45 -2.06
CA MET A 335 -12.87 16.77 -2.44
C MET A 335 -12.84 16.22 -3.87
N LYS A 336 -11.90 16.69 -4.70
CA LYS A 336 -11.75 16.22 -6.08
C LYS A 336 -11.47 14.72 -6.10
N ALA A 337 -12.43 13.89 -6.49
CA ALA A 337 -12.17 12.50 -6.87
C ALA A 337 -11.58 12.45 -8.29
N HIS A 338 -10.77 11.43 -8.58
CA HIS A 338 -10.39 11.15 -9.98
C HIS A 338 -11.31 10.06 -10.53
N PRO A 339 -11.74 10.16 -11.80
CA PRO A 339 -12.54 9.10 -12.40
C PRO A 339 -11.75 7.79 -12.38
N ALA A 340 -12.37 6.71 -11.88
CA ALA A 340 -11.83 5.36 -11.88
C ALA A 340 -11.81 4.74 -13.30
N ARG A 341 -11.42 5.52 -14.33
CA ARG A 341 -11.34 5.03 -15.72
C ARG A 341 -10.11 4.14 -15.88
N MET A 342 -10.34 2.91 -16.37
CA MET A 342 -9.27 2.02 -16.82
C MET A 342 -8.59 2.61 -18.07
N THR A 343 -7.37 3.13 -17.89
CA THR A 343 -6.48 3.49 -19.00
C THR A 343 -6.07 2.24 -19.78
N LEU A 344 -5.62 2.40 -21.02
CA LEU A 344 -5.15 1.28 -21.86
C LEU A 344 -4.06 0.45 -21.14
N GLY A 345 -3.12 1.12 -20.46
CA GLY A 345 -2.09 0.46 -19.65
C GLY A 345 -2.67 -0.34 -18.48
N ARG A 346 -3.71 0.18 -17.79
CA ARG A 346 -4.42 -0.55 -16.74
C ARG A 346 -5.22 -1.74 -17.29
N ARG A 347 -5.81 -1.63 -18.48
CA ARG A 347 -6.49 -2.75 -19.16
C ARG A 347 -5.51 -3.87 -19.52
N MET A 348 -4.36 -3.51 -20.09
CA MET A 348 -3.30 -4.47 -20.38
C MET A 348 -2.77 -5.13 -19.10
N PHE A 349 -2.58 -4.34 -18.04
CA PHE A 349 -2.19 -4.88 -16.75
C PHE A 349 -3.22 -5.88 -16.19
N ALA A 350 -4.51 -5.52 -16.18
CA ALA A 350 -5.59 -6.41 -15.74
C ALA A 350 -5.67 -7.69 -16.59
N PHE A 351 -5.46 -7.58 -17.91
CA PHE A 351 -5.39 -8.73 -18.80
C PHE A 351 -4.21 -9.67 -18.46
N LEU A 352 -3.03 -9.11 -18.20
CA LEU A 352 -1.85 -9.88 -17.82
C LEU A 352 -2.01 -10.55 -16.45
N GLN A 353 -2.67 -9.91 -15.49
CA GLN A 353 -3.05 -10.55 -14.22
C GLN A 353 -4.00 -11.73 -14.45
N HIS A 354 -5.00 -11.60 -15.32
CA HIS A 354 -5.91 -12.70 -15.66
C HIS A 354 -5.19 -13.89 -16.33
N MET A 355 -4.10 -13.61 -17.04
CA MET A 355 -3.24 -14.62 -17.69
C MET A 355 -2.22 -15.26 -16.74
N ASN A 356 -2.27 -14.98 -15.43
CA ASN A 356 -1.27 -15.43 -14.42
C ASN A 356 0.18 -15.02 -14.77
N VAL A 357 0.36 -13.90 -15.48
CA VAL A 357 1.70 -13.34 -15.76
C VAL A 357 2.25 -12.60 -14.53
N PHE A 358 1.36 -12.10 -13.67
CA PHE A 358 1.67 -11.40 -12.43
C PHE A 358 0.98 -12.04 -11.23
#